data_AF-A0A519SSH2-F1
#
_entry.id   AF-A0A519SSH2-F1
#
_cell.length_a   1.000
_cell.length_b   1.000
_cell.length_c   1.000
_cell.angle_alpha   90.00
_cell.angle_beta   90.00
_cell.angle_gamma   90.00
#
_symmetry.space_group_name_H-M   'P 1'
#
loop_
_entity.id
_entity.type
_entity.pdbx_description
1 polymer ?
#
loop_
_entity_poly.entity_id
_entity_poly.type
_entity_poly.pdbx_seq_one_letter_code
_entity_poly.pdbx_strand_id
1 'polypeptide(L)' 'DKYLALHKTAPVGTIMQVKNMMNGQSVYVRVIGQLPDTGENDNILVRLSPRAVAKLGTSDAKFRVETSYVP' A
#
# COMPACT_ATOMS: atom_id res chain seq x y z
N ASP A 1 -5.72 -4.22 15.29
CA ASP A 1 -6.13 -4.45 13.89
C ASP A 1 -4.93 -4.38 12.96
N LYS A 2 -4.86 -5.20 11.91
CA LYS A 2 -3.69 -5.30 11.02
C LYS A 2 -3.93 -4.54 9.72
N TYR A 3 -3.00 -3.66 9.34
CA TYR A 3 -2.98 -3.01 8.03
C TYR A 3 -2.09 -3.83 7.08
N LEU A 4 -2.68 -4.30 5.97
CA LEU A 4 -2.05 -5.27 5.08
C LEU A 4 -1.88 -4.71 3.68
N ALA A 5 -0.91 -5.25 2.96
CA ALA A 5 -0.60 -4.89 1.57
C ALA A 5 -0.18 -6.10 0.72
N LEU A 6 -0.53 -6.05 -0.57
CA LEU A 6 0.13 -6.83 -1.62
C LEU A 6 1.10 -5.91 -2.36
N HIS A 7 2.33 -6.36 -2.60
CA HIS A 7 3.38 -5.53 -3.16
C HIS A 7 4.03 -6.17 -4.39
N LYS A 8 4.39 -5.39 -5.41
CA LYS A 8 4.96 -5.92 -6.65
C LYS A 8 6.30 -6.64 -6.46
N THR A 9 7.20 -6.07 -5.64
CA THR A 9 8.58 -6.60 -5.47
C THR A 9 8.98 -6.94 -4.02
N ALA A 10 8.59 -6.13 -3.03
CA ALA A 10 8.91 -6.35 -1.62
C ALA A 10 8.47 -7.75 -1.11
N PRO A 11 9.32 -8.42 -0.30
CA PRO A 11 9.03 -9.75 0.22
C PRO A 11 7.91 -9.73 1.27
N VAL A 12 7.31 -10.90 1.48
CA VAL A 12 6.33 -11.10 2.55
C VAL A 12 6.97 -10.84 3.91
N GLY A 13 6.27 -10.10 4.77
CA GLY A 13 6.74 -9.72 6.10
C GLY A 13 7.32 -8.31 6.17
N THR A 14 7.71 -7.70 5.03
CA THR A 14 8.19 -6.32 4.98
C THR A 14 7.17 -5.37 5.58
N ILE A 15 7.65 -4.47 6.44
CA ILE A 15 6.87 -3.36 6.97
C ILE A 15 7.26 -2.12 6.19
N MET A 16 6.27 -1.40 5.68
CA MET A 16 6.50 -0.15 4.97
C MET A 16 5.51 0.91 5.43
N GLN A 17 5.98 2.16 5.47
CA GLN A 17 5.13 3.33 5.62
C GLN A 17 4.57 3.69 4.25
N VAL A 18 3.26 3.91 4.19
CA VAL A 18 2.57 4.45 3.02
C VAL A 18 2.00 5.80 3.42
N LYS A 19 2.35 6.84 2.67
CA LYS A 19 1.91 8.21 2.89
C LYS A 19 1.10 8.70 1.71
N ASN A 20 -0.09 9.20 1.99
CA ASN A 20 -0.90 9.92 1.02
C ASN A 20 -0.35 11.34 0.89
N MET A 21 0.17 11.67 -0.29
CA MET A 21 0.78 12.97 -0.58
C MET A 21 -0.25 14.11 -0.64
N MET A 22 -1.53 13.80 -0.81
CA MET A 22 -2.60 14.81 -0.93
C MET A 22 -3.00 15.41 0.42
N ASN A 23 -2.97 14.60 1.49
CA ASN A 23 -3.44 15.01 2.81
C ASN A 23 -2.42 14.79 3.94
N GLY A 24 -1.23 14.26 3.62
CA GLY A 24 -0.15 14.00 4.57
C GLY A 24 -0.38 12.79 5.50
N GLN A 25 -1.53 12.11 5.40
CA GLN A 25 -1.83 10.96 6.25
C GLN A 25 -0.93 9.78 5.90
N SER A 26 -0.51 9.03 6.92
CA SER A 26 0.37 7.87 6.76
C SER A 26 -0.14 6.66 7.53
N VAL A 27 0.16 5.47 7.02
CA VAL A 27 -0.13 4.19 7.67
C VAL A 27 1.04 3.22 7.47
N TYR A 28 1.39 2.47 8.51
CA TYR A 28 2.31 1.34 8.38
C TYR A 28 1.55 0.10 7.99
N VAL A 29 2.00 -0.58 6.94
CA VAL A 29 1.39 -1.82 6.42
C VAL A 29 2.41 -2.94 6.42
N ARG A 30 1.92 -4.17 6.59
CA ARG A 30 2.71 -5.38 6.40
C ARG A 30 2.39 -6.01 5.04
N VAL A 31 3.43 -6.33 4.28
CA VAL A 31 3.30 -7.09 3.04
C VAL A 31 2.94 -8.55 3.37
N ILE A 32 1.83 -9.04 2.81
CA ILE A 32 1.34 -10.41 3.04
C ILE A 32 1.46 -11.30 1.81
N GLY A 33 1.83 -10.73 0.67
CA GLY A 33 1.92 -11.44 -0.59
C GLY A 33 2.39 -10.53 -1.71
N GLN A 34 2.72 -11.15 -2.83
CA GLN A 34 3.03 -10.42 -4.05
C GLN A 34 1.76 -9.94 -4.73
N LEU A 35 1.85 -8.78 -5.37
CA LEU A 35 0.82 -8.32 -6.29
C LEU A 35 0.93 -9.12 -7.60
N PRO A 36 -0.11 -9.84 -8.03
CA PRO A 36 -0.04 -10.63 -9.26
C PRO A 36 0.11 -9.72 -10.48
N ASP A 37 0.92 -10.16 -11.43
CA ASP A 37 1.14 -9.44 -12.69
C ASP A 37 -0.05 -9.69 -13.62
N THR A 38 -0.99 -8.74 -13.61
CA THR A 38 -2.18 -8.73 -14.46
C THR A 38 -2.31 -7.36 -15.10
N GLY A 39 -2.98 -7.25 -16.25
CA GLY A 39 -3.14 -5.96 -16.93
C GLY A 39 -3.78 -4.87 -16.05
N GLU A 40 -4.59 -5.23 -15.07
CA GLU A 40 -5.14 -4.27 -14.09
C GLU A 40 -4.10 -3.69 -13.11
N ASN A 41 -3.02 -4.44 -12.88
CA ASN A 41 -1.94 -4.16 -11.93
C ASN A 41 -0.65 -3.62 -12.60
N ASP A 42 -0.59 -3.50 -13.93
CA ASP A 42 0.61 -3.06 -14.66
C ASP A 42 1.22 -1.77 -14.06
N ASN A 43 0.35 -0.82 -13.73
CA ASN A 43 0.71 0.50 -13.18
C ASN A 43 0.46 0.63 -11.67
N ILE A 44 0.38 -0.50 -10.95
CA ILE A 44 0.13 -0.54 -9.50
C ILE A 44 1.34 -1.11 -8.78
N LEU A 45 1.94 -0.34 -7.87
CA LEU A 45 3.05 -0.79 -7.03
C LEU A 45 2.57 -1.63 -5.84
N VAL A 46 1.48 -1.19 -5.21
CA VAL A 46 0.93 -1.76 -3.97
C VAL A 46 -0.60 -1.72 -4.00
N ARG A 47 -1.24 -2.80 -3.54
CA ARG A 47 -2.67 -2.79 -3.16
C ARG A 47 -2.80 -2.89 -1.65
N LEU A 48 -3.65 -2.03 -1.08
CA LEU A 48 -3.83 -1.88 0.35
C LEU A 48 -5.15 -2.50 0.79
N SER A 49 -5.17 -3.05 2.01
CA SER A 49 -6.43 -3.46 2.65
C SER A 49 -7.39 -2.26 2.81
N PRO A 50 -8.72 -2.46 2.75
CA PRO A 50 -9.70 -1.37 2.88
C PRO A 50 -9.51 -0.52 4.13
N ARG A 51 -9.12 -1.15 5.25
CA ARG A 51 -8.81 -0.45 6.50
C ARG A 51 -7.59 0.47 6.41
N ALA A 52 -6.57 0.09 5.65
CA ALA A 52 -5.40 0.94 5.42
C ALA A 52 -5.78 2.13 4.53
N VAL A 53 -6.60 1.93 3.50
CA VAL A 53 -7.12 3.01 2.63
C VAL A 53 -7.96 4.01 3.44
N ALA A 54 -8.87 3.51 4.30
CA ALA A 54 -9.66 4.37 5.18
C ALA A 54 -8.77 5.24 6.10
N LYS A 55 -7.64 4.69 6.57
CA LYS A 55 -6.68 5.44 7.39
C LYS A 55 -5.88 6.49 6.61
N LEU A 56 -5.74 6.30 5.30
CA LEU A 56 -5.13 7.26 4.36
C LEU A 56 -6.11 8.35 3.90
N GLY A 57 -7.39 8.25 4.28
CA GLY A 57 -8.37 9.32 4.12
C GLY A 57 -8.62 9.68 2.66
N THR A 58 -8.69 8.69 1.78
CA THR A 58 -9.03 8.87 0.37
C THR A 58 -10.26 8.05 0.00
N SER A 59 -11.08 8.62 -0.89
CA SER A 59 -12.22 7.96 -1.52
C SER A 59 -11.86 7.36 -2.88
N ASP A 60 -10.67 7.67 -3.40
CA ASP A 60 -10.23 7.22 -4.71
C ASP A 60 -9.78 5.77 -4.69
N ALA A 61 -10.22 5.00 -5.69
CA ALA A 61 -9.79 3.62 -5.86
C ALA A 61 -8.30 3.48 -6.22
N LYS A 62 -7.71 4.52 -6.85
CA LYS A 62 -6.30 4.62 -7.24
C LYS A 62 -5.81 6.03 -6.95
N PHE A 63 -4.72 6.16 -6.21
CA PHE A 63 -4.16 7.45 -5.81
C PHE A 63 -2.64 7.33 -5.65
N ARG A 64 -1.95 8.48 -5.74
CA ARG A 64 -0.49 8.52 -5.58
C ARG A 64 -0.11 8.47 -4.10
N VAL A 65 0.89 7.65 -3.81
CA VAL A 65 1.46 7.50 -2.47
C VAL A 65 2.97 7.56 -2.52
N GLU A 66 3.57 7.98 -1.41
CA GLU A 66 4.98 7.79 -1.14
C GLU A 66 5.13 6.56 -0.24
N THR A 67 6.11 5.70 -0.54
CA THR A 67 6.38 4.47 0.22
C THR A 67 7.80 4.47 0.76
N SER A 68 7.93 4.20 2.06
CA SER A 68 9.23 4.07 2.73
C SER A 68 9.33 2.70 3.40
N TYR A 69 10.34 1.92 3.03
CA TYR A 69 10.56 0.59 3.60
C TYR A 69 11.32 0.72 4.92
N VAL A 70 10.83 0.01 5.94
CA VAL A 70 11.56 -0.09 7.20
C VAL A 70 12.67 -1.14 7.00
N PRO A 71 13.93 -0.84 7.35
CA PRO A 71 15.04 -1.79 7.25
C PRO A 71 14.83 -3.07 8.05
#